data_AF-A0ABD6D1Y4-F1
#
_entry.id   AF-A0ABD6D1Y4-F1
#
_cell.length_a   1.000
_cell.length_b   1.000
_cell.length_c   1.000
_cell.angle_alpha   90.00
_cell.angle_beta   90.00
_cell.angle_gamma   90.00
#
_symmetry.space_group_name_H-M   'P 1'
#
loop_
_entity.id
_entity.type
_entity.pdbx_description
1 polymer ?
#
loop_
_entity_poly.entity_id
_entity_poly.type
_entity_poly.pdbx_seq_one_letter_code
_entity_poly.pdbx_strand_id
1 'polypeptide(L)'
;LYEGMQELTTQGHAVLCALSYHQALDDVPIRSRDLYKRYVKICDRLDADSVSERRVRDHLSDMNMLGLISVYERNEGLSAGRYHEYELDVPLKAVLEVLLSTTRFEELANIIESTANDNNLLQSDISDY
;
A
#
# COMPACT_ATOMS: atom_id res chain seq x y z
N LEU A 1 8.04 10.83 -9.01
CA LEU A 1 7.29 10.04 -8.02
C LEU A 1 5.78 10.20 -8.21
N TYR A 2 5.22 11.41 -8.09
CA TYR A 2 3.78 11.64 -8.23
C TYR A 2 3.19 11.14 -9.58
N GLU A 3 3.80 11.51 -10.70
CA GLU A 3 3.40 11.04 -12.04
C GLU A 3 3.45 9.50 -12.15
N GLY A 4 4.52 8.88 -11.66
CA GLY A 4 4.66 7.41 -11.64
C GLY A 4 3.63 6.68 -10.76
N MET A 5 3.10 7.33 -9.72
CA MET A 5 1.96 6.79 -8.95
C MET A 5 0.67 6.89 -9.75
N GLN A 6 0.42 8.02 -10.43
CA GLN A 6 -0.80 8.22 -11.23
C GLN A 6 -0.89 7.28 -12.43
N GLU A 7 0.24 6.90 -13.02
CA GLU A 7 0.32 5.99 -14.17
C GLU A 7 0.18 4.50 -13.82
N LEU A 8 0.03 4.16 -12.53
CA LEU A 8 -0.16 2.77 -12.14
C LEU A 8 -1.43 2.18 -12.79
N THR A 9 -1.34 0.92 -13.18
CA THR A 9 -2.54 0.17 -13.59
C THR A 9 -3.57 0.08 -12.45
N THR A 10 -4.82 -0.28 -12.74
CA THR A 10 -5.83 -0.54 -11.70
C THR A 10 -5.33 -1.55 -10.65
N GLN A 11 -4.59 -2.58 -11.07
CA GLN A 11 -4.03 -3.56 -10.15
C GLN A 11 -2.89 -2.98 -9.31
N GLY A 12 -2.06 -2.13 -9.90
CA GLY A 12 -1.05 -1.35 -9.17
C GLY A 12 -1.69 -0.46 -8.10
N HIS A 13 -2.71 0.33 -8.46
CA HIS A 13 -3.44 1.15 -7.51
C HIS A 13 -4.14 0.33 -6.42
N ALA A 14 -4.67 -0.85 -6.73
CA ALA A 14 -5.25 -1.74 -5.73
C ALA A 14 -4.21 -2.30 -4.75
N VAL A 15 -3.00 -2.62 -5.21
CA VAL A 15 -1.89 -3.03 -4.33
C VAL A 15 -1.41 -1.85 -3.48
N LEU A 16 -1.28 -0.66 -4.05
CA LEU A 16 -0.88 0.56 -3.33
C LEU A 16 -1.91 0.93 -2.26
N CYS A 17 -3.20 0.80 -2.59
CA CYS A 17 -4.32 0.98 -1.67
C CYS A 17 -4.26 -0.03 -0.51
N ALA A 18 -3.93 -1.30 -0.80
CA ALA A 18 -3.77 -2.32 0.24
C ALA A 18 -2.64 -1.98 1.21
N LEU A 19 -1.50 -1.52 0.70
CA LEU A 19 -0.37 -1.15 1.54
C LEU A 19 -0.65 0.11 2.35
N SER A 20 -1.28 1.12 1.72
CA SER A 20 -1.70 2.35 2.37
C SER A 20 -2.69 2.10 3.50
N TYR A 21 -3.57 1.10 3.35
CA TYR A 21 -4.47 0.69 4.42
C TYR A 21 -3.72 0.15 5.65
N HIS A 22 -2.68 -0.66 5.45
CA HIS A 22 -1.87 -1.16 6.57
C HIS A 22 -0.99 -0.06 7.18
N GLN A 23 -0.47 0.86 6.35
CA GLN A 23 0.20 2.06 6.85
C GLN A 23 -0.74 2.88 7.75
N ALA A 24 -1.99 3.09 7.33
CA ALA A 24 -2.99 3.82 8.10
C ALA A 24 -3.40 3.14 9.41
N LEU A 25 -3.13 1.83 9.56
CA LEU A 25 -3.32 1.08 10.80
C LEU A 25 -2.08 1.02 11.69
N ASP A 26 -0.97 1.61 11.27
CA ASP A 26 0.35 1.43 11.91
C ASP A 26 0.76 -0.06 11.98
N ASP A 27 0.35 -0.84 10.97
CA ASP A 27 0.56 -2.30 10.84
C ASP A 27 1.55 -2.62 9.71
N VAL A 28 2.68 -1.92 9.73
CA VAL A 28 3.78 -2.04 8.76
C VAL A 28 5.12 -2.16 9.51
N PRO A 29 6.15 -2.81 8.92
CA PRO A 29 6.17 -3.40 7.58
C PRO A 29 5.39 -4.73 7.52
N ILE A 30 4.67 -4.96 6.42
CA ILE A 30 3.72 -6.09 6.28
C ILE A 30 4.21 -7.15 5.30
N ARG A 31 3.93 -8.44 5.58
CA ARG A 31 4.24 -9.57 4.68
C ARG A 31 3.34 -9.63 3.45
N SER A 32 3.87 -10.12 2.32
CA SER A 32 3.09 -10.26 1.05
C SER A 32 1.77 -11.01 1.22
N ARG A 33 1.77 -12.06 2.06
CA ARG A 33 0.59 -12.89 2.29
C ARG A 33 -0.56 -12.12 2.94
N ASP A 34 -0.24 -11.28 3.93
CA ASP A 34 -1.24 -10.55 4.69
C ASP A 34 -1.70 -9.31 3.92
N LEU A 35 -0.78 -8.66 3.19
CA LEU A 35 -1.11 -7.65 2.18
C LEU A 35 -2.05 -8.22 1.09
N TYR A 36 -1.80 -9.44 0.60
CA TYR A 36 -2.61 -10.07 -0.43
C TYR A 36 -4.06 -10.25 0.00
N LYS A 37 -4.31 -10.64 1.26
CA LYS A 37 -5.67 -10.75 1.82
C LYS A 37 -6.40 -9.41 1.79
N ARG A 38 -5.69 -8.30 2.05
CA ARG A 38 -6.27 -6.95 1.97
C ARG A 38 -6.53 -6.54 0.52
N TYR A 39 -5.60 -6.82 -0.37
CA TYR A 39 -5.73 -6.57 -1.81
C TYR A 39 -6.97 -7.27 -2.39
N VAL A 40 -7.22 -8.55 -2.07
CA VAL A 40 -8.41 -9.27 -2.56
C VAL A 40 -9.69 -8.56 -2.11
N LYS A 41 -9.78 -8.16 -0.84
CA LYS A 41 -10.94 -7.40 -0.32
C LYS A 41 -11.14 -6.05 -1.03
N ILE A 42 -10.06 -5.41 -1.44
CA ILE A 42 -10.10 -4.18 -2.23
C ILE A 42 -10.63 -4.46 -3.63
N CYS A 43 -10.14 -5.50 -4.31
CA CYS A 43 -10.67 -5.93 -5.61
C CYS A 43 -12.16 -6.23 -5.55
N ASP A 44 -12.60 -6.95 -4.52
CA ASP A 44 -14.03 -7.27 -4.31
C ASP A 44 -14.87 -6.00 -4.17
N ARG A 45 -14.40 -5.00 -3.40
CA ARG A 45 -15.11 -3.73 -3.22
C ARG A 45 -15.13 -2.86 -4.47
N LEU A 46 -14.10 -2.98 -5.31
CA LEU A 46 -13.99 -2.26 -6.56
C LEU A 46 -14.75 -2.92 -7.71
N ASP A 47 -15.33 -4.10 -7.51
CA ASP A 47 -15.84 -4.96 -8.60
C ASP A 47 -14.75 -5.15 -9.68
N ALA A 48 -13.58 -5.63 -9.25
CA ALA A 48 -12.43 -5.90 -10.09
C ALA A 48 -12.00 -7.37 -9.98
N ASP A 49 -11.55 -7.94 -11.09
CA ASP A 49 -10.85 -9.23 -11.04
C ASP A 49 -9.56 -9.11 -10.21
N SER A 50 -9.39 -10.01 -9.24
CA SER A 50 -8.14 -10.12 -8.50
C SER A 50 -7.08 -10.87 -9.30
N VAL A 51 -5.81 -10.47 -9.17
CA VAL A 51 -4.66 -11.25 -9.65
C VAL A 51 -4.10 -12.16 -8.54
N SER A 52 -3.20 -13.06 -8.90
CA SER A 52 -2.55 -13.95 -7.92
C SER A 52 -1.59 -13.21 -6.99
N GLU A 53 -1.29 -13.78 -5.81
CA GLU A 53 -0.29 -13.21 -4.88
C GLU A 53 1.07 -12.99 -5.56
N ARG A 54 1.46 -13.87 -6.50
CA ARG A 54 2.68 -13.68 -7.30
C ARG A 54 2.63 -12.38 -8.09
N ARG A 55 1.52 -12.09 -8.77
CA ARG A 55 1.34 -10.85 -9.55
C ARG A 55 1.28 -9.62 -8.66
N VAL A 56 0.72 -9.73 -7.46
CA VAL A 56 0.81 -8.67 -6.45
C VAL A 56 2.26 -8.39 -6.07
N ARG A 57 3.10 -9.43 -5.89
CA ARG A 57 4.54 -9.22 -5.66
C ARG A 57 5.27 -8.63 -6.87
N ASP A 58 4.86 -8.96 -8.10
CA ASP A 58 5.40 -8.31 -9.30
C ASP A 58 5.11 -6.78 -9.23
N HIS A 59 3.87 -6.37 -8.88
CA HIS A 59 3.54 -4.96 -8.68
C HIS A 59 4.31 -4.29 -7.54
N LEU A 60 4.54 -4.98 -6.42
CA LEU A 60 5.39 -4.46 -5.34
C LEU A 60 6.83 -4.25 -5.80
N SER A 61 7.36 -5.14 -6.63
CA SER A 61 8.69 -4.98 -7.22
C SER A 61 8.76 -3.75 -8.11
N ASP A 62 7.72 -3.50 -8.91
CA ASP A 62 7.64 -2.31 -9.77
C ASP A 62 7.55 -1.03 -8.92
N MET A 63 6.73 -1.02 -7.86
CA MET A 63 6.63 0.11 -6.93
C MET A 63 7.95 0.40 -6.20
N ASN A 64 8.68 -0.64 -5.81
CA ASN A 64 10.01 -0.48 -5.21
C ASN A 64 11.00 0.11 -6.23
N MET A 65 10.94 -0.31 -7.51
CA MET A 65 11.74 0.30 -8.57
C MET A 65 11.37 1.78 -8.81
N LEU A 66 10.10 2.14 -8.62
CA LEU A 66 9.64 3.53 -8.68
C LEU A 66 9.99 4.35 -7.42
N GLY A 67 10.53 3.74 -6.37
CA GLY A 67 10.85 4.41 -5.10
C GLY A 67 9.63 4.77 -4.26
N LEU A 68 8.54 4.00 -4.37
CA LEU A 68 7.29 4.23 -3.64
C LEU A 68 7.22 3.44 -2.33
N ILE A 69 7.93 2.32 -2.26
CA ILE A 69 7.89 1.39 -1.14
C ILE A 69 9.29 0.92 -0.80
N SER A 70 9.48 0.55 0.47
CA SER A 70 10.66 -0.13 0.96
C SER A 70 10.38 -1.63 1.12
N VAL A 71 11.38 -2.47 0.81
CA VAL A 71 11.29 -3.93 0.90
C VAL A 71 12.35 -4.46 1.87
N TYR A 72 11.92 -5.21 2.88
CA TYR A 72 12.80 -5.81 3.87
C TYR A 72 12.85 -7.33 3.72
N GLU A 73 14.04 -7.88 3.48
CA GLU A 73 14.25 -9.34 3.56
C GLU A 73 14.36 -9.76 5.03
N ARG A 74 13.51 -10.70 5.43
CA ARG A 74 13.56 -11.36 6.73
C ARG A 74 13.98 -12.81 6.55
N ASN A 75 14.87 -13.25 7.42
CA ASN A 75 15.35 -14.63 7.47
C ASN A 75 15.20 -15.15 8.91
N GLU A 76 14.19 -15.97 9.14
CA GLU A 76 13.91 -16.57 10.46
C GLU A 76 14.54 -17.96 10.60
N GLY A 77 15.50 -18.32 9.74
CA GLY A 77 16.21 -19.59 9.78
C GLY A 77 15.40 -20.78 9.24
N LEU A 78 15.90 -22.00 9.50
CA LEU A 78 15.46 -23.24 8.87
C LEU A 78 13.97 -23.58 9.05
N SER A 79 13.35 -23.14 10.16
CA SER A 79 11.96 -23.49 10.49
C SER A 79 10.91 -22.54 9.89
N ALA A 80 11.28 -21.27 9.66
CA ALA A 80 10.33 -20.23 9.26
C ALA A 80 10.61 -19.61 7.88
N GLY A 81 11.80 -19.87 7.34
CA GLY A 81 12.16 -19.52 5.97
C GLY A 81 12.51 -18.05 5.77
N ARG A 82 12.54 -17.65 4.50
CA ARG A 82 12.77 -16.27 4.07
C ARG A 82 11.47 -15.67 3.56
N TYR A 83 11.21 -14.43 3.92
CA TYR A 83 10.05 -13.69 3.42
C TYR A 83 10.40 -12.21 3.30
N HIS A 84 9.56 -11.48 2.56
CA HIS A 84 9.68 -10.04 2.41
C HIS A 84 8.57 -9.33 3.18
N GLU A 85 8.92 -8.19 3.76
CA GLU A 85 7.98 -7.23 4.33
C GLU A 85 8.05 -5.91 3.57
N TYR A 86 6.96 -5.16 3.57
CA TYR A 86 6.74 -3.98 2.72
C TYR A 86 6.16 -2.83 3.55
N GLU A 87 6.59 -1.61 3.27
CA GLU A 87 5.99 -0.37 3.79
C GLU A 87 6.14 0.76 2.77
N LEU A 88 5.40 1.85 2.95
CA LEU A 88 5.53 3.02 2.08
C LEU A 88 6.87 3.73 2.34
N ASP A 89 7.58 4.09 1.28
CA ASP A 89 8.78 4.93 1.33
C ASP A 89 8.46 6.41 1.01
N VAL A 90 7.18 6.69 0.75
CA VAL A 90 6.62 8.03 0.50
C VAL A 90 5.56 8.36 1.55
N PRO A 91 5.28 9.66 1.81
CA PRO A 91 4.25 10.05 2.77
C PRO A 91 2.88 9.48 2.38
N LEU A 92 2.16 8.90 3.34
CA LEU A 92 0.80 8.37 3.15
C LEU A 92 -0.13 9.42 2.52
N LYS A 93 0.00 10.68 2.93
CA LYS A 93 -0.75 11.82 2.38
C LYS A 93 -0.58 11.98 0.87
N ALA A 94 0.64 11.84 0.35
CA ALA A 94 0.91 11.94 -1.08
C ALA A 94 0.25 10.78 -1.86
N VAL A 95 0.19 9.58 -1.26
CA VAL A 95 -0.52 8.44 -1.84
C VAL A 95 -2.04 8.67 -1.84
N LEU A 96 -2.58 9.20 -0.74
CA LEU A 96 -4.00 9.53 -0.61
C LEU A 96 -4.43 10.57 -1.66
N GLU A 97 -3.63 11.61 -1.91
CA GLU A 97 -3.91 12.61 -2.95
C GLU A 97 -4.09 11.96 -4.33
N VAL A 98 -3.21 11.01 -4.69
CA VAL A 98 -3.32 10.26 -5.95
C VAL A 98 -4.57 9.37 -5.97
N LEU A 99 -4.83 8.62 -4.90
CA LEU A 99 -6.00 7.72 -4.82
C LEU A 99 -7.32 8.49 -4.83
N LEU A 100 -7.41 9.65 -4.17
CA LEU A 100 -8.58 10.54 -4.19
C LEU A 100 -8.79 11.16 -5.58
N SER A 101 -7.72 11.46 -6.31
CA SER A 101 -7.83 11.95 -7.70
C SER A 101 -8.26 10.88 -8.70
N THR A 102 -8.23 9.60 -8.30
CA THR A 102 -8.62 8.46 -9.13
C THR A 102 -10.03 8.01 -8.75
N THR A 103 -11.05 8.39 -9.53
CA THR A 103 -12.48 8.17 -9.21
C THR A 103 -12.83 6.74 -8.74
N ARG A 104 -12.16 5.71 -9.29
CA ARG A 104 -12.39 4.32 -8.87
C ARG A 104 -11.98 4.02 -7.42
N PHE A 105 -11.01 4.76 -6.88
CA PHE A 105 -10.42 4.52 -5.55
C PHE A 105 -10.87 5.54 -4.50
N GLU A 106 -11.63 6.56 -4.87
CA GLU A 106 -12.03 7.67 -3.98
C GLU A 106 -12.66 7.17 -2.67
N GLU A 107 -13.61 6.23 -2.74
CA GLU A 107 -14.26 5.67 -1.54
C GLU A 107 -13.27 4.97 -0.60
N LEU A 108 -12.36 4.17 -1.17
CA LEU A 108 -11.32 3.47 -0.40
C LEU A 108 -10.31 4.45 0.21
N ALA A 109 -9.94 5.49 -0.55
CA ALA A 109 -9.03 6.53 -0.08
C ALA A 109 -9.63 7.28 1.12
N ASN A 110 -10.91 7.65 1.06
CA ASN A 110 -11.62 8.28 2.19
C ASN A 110 -11.61 7.38 3.44
N ILE A 111 -11.78 6.06 3.29
CA ILE A 111 -11.71 5.12 4.41
C ILE A 111 -10.30 5.07 5.02
N ILE A 112 -9.26 5.03 4.17
CA ILE A 112 -7.86 5.01 4.61
C ILE A 112 -7.52 6.32 5.32
N GLU A 113 -7.93 7.46 4.77
CA GLU A 113 -7.74 8.78 5.38
C GLU A 113 -8.41 8.87 6.76
N SER A 114 -9.66 8.43 6.88
CA SER A 114 -10.35 8.36 8.18
C SER A 114 -9.60 7.47 9.17
N THR A 115 -9.16 6.29 8.73
CA THR A 115 -8.41 5.35 9.57
C THR A 115 -7.09 5.95 10.05
N ALA A 116 -6.37 6.63 9.16
CA ALA A 116 -5.11 7.27 9.48
C ALA A 116 -5.30 8.47 10.44
N ASN A 117 -6.39 9.23 10.29
CA ASN A 117 -6.74 10.29 11.23
C ASN A 117 -7.09 9.75 12.62
N ASP A 118 -7.85 8.66 12.70
CA ASP A 118 -8.18 8.00 13.97
C ASP A 118 -6.92 7.49 14.70
N ASN A 119 -5.90 7.09 13.94
CA ASN A 119 -4.59 6.68 14.45
C ASN A 119 -3.57 7.82 14.58
N ASN A 120 -3.97 9.08 14.34
CA ASN A 120 -3.12 10.29 14.37
C ASN A 120 -1.91 10.27 13.41
N LEU A 121 -1.96 9.47 12.33
CA LEU A 121 -0.86 9.28 11.38
C LEU A 121 -0.79 10.38 10.30
N LEU A 122 -1.81 11.24 10.20
CA LEU A 122 -1.83 12.40 9.29
C LEU A 122 -1.64 13.73 10.03
N GLN A 123 -1.51 13.72 11.36
CA GLN A 123 -1.39 14.94 12.17
C GLN A 123 0.05 15.48 12.30
N SER A 124 1.05 14.80 11.73
CA SER A 124 2.45 15.22 11.77
C SER A 124 2.86 16.01 10.53
N ASP A 125 2.25 17.18 10.32
CA ASP A 125 2.79 18.24 9.45
C ASP A 125 2.90 19.59 10.21
N ILE A 126 2.91 19.57 11.56
CA ILE A 126 3.33 20.72 12.36
C ILE A 126 4.34 20.27 13.42
N SER A 127 5.62 20.23 13.06
CA SER A 127 6.73 20.75 13.89
C SER A 127 8.07 20.60 13.13
N ASP A 128 8.56 21.76 12.70
CA ASP A 128 9.95 22.24 12.72
C ASP A 128 11.07 21.39 12.09
N TYR A 129 11.51 21.81 10.89
CA TYR A 129 12.78 22.55 10.69
C TYR A 129 12.85 23.19 9.30
#